data_AF-A0A9E5K4S2-F1
#
_entry.id   AF-A0A9E5K4S2-F1
#
_cell.length_a   1.000
_cell.length_b   1.000
_cell.length_c   1.000
_cell.angle_alpha   90.00
_cell.angle_beta   90.00
_cell.angle_gamma   90.00
#
_symmetry.space_group_name_H-M   'P 1'
#
loop_
_entity.id
_entity.type
_entity.pdbx_description
1 polymer ?
#
loop_
_entity_poly.entity_id
_entity_poly.type
_entity_poly.pdbx_seq_one_letter_code
_entity_poly.pdbx_strand_id
1 'polypeptide(L)'
;MHRPIIYSSCLFFLITTSIPWAQQAPPLVAPTEALSPADEMKGFKLPKGYVVQLVASEPDIFKPMNLSFDYKGRIWITDSLEYPYAAKDGTKPRDSVKILSNIGPDGKAQKIETFADGLNIPIGLLPLPSKKGAPQTALVHSIPNVYKMQDTNNDNKADTKEPFLTGFGFRDTHGMTNSFQLHWDGWIHATHGFSNDSEVKSSEGKLLKMNSGNTYRYRPDGTGLQSYTRGQVNPFGMTVDSWGNFYTADCHSSPIYQLLQGATYPSFSKPHDGLGFGPDMIKHSHGSTGICGITALNSDSFPEEHQETMIIGNVVTSRINHDRVDRKGATPSAVELPDFM
;
A
#
# COMPACT_ATOMS: atom_id res chain seq x y z
N MET A 1 19.29 -6.46 82.27
CA MET A 1 18.13 -5.79 81.64
C MET A 1 18.34 -5.80 80.13
N HIS A 2 17.33 -6.30 79.39
CA HIS A 2 17.09 -6.20 77.94
C HIS A 2 18.13 -6.80 76.97
N ARG A 3 17.89 -8.08 76.61
CA ARG A 3 18.33 -8.70 75.34
C ARG A 3 17.25 -8.46 74.27
N PRO A 4 17.57 -8.14 73.01
CA PRO A 4 16.57 -8.04 71.96
C PRO A 4 16.19 -9.45 71.46
N ILE A 5 14.88 -9.67 71.32
CA ILE A 5 14.26 -10.86 70.75
C ILE A 5 14.19 -10.64 69.23
N ILE A 6 14.83 -11.51 68.45
CA ILE A 6 14.68 -11.55 66.99
C ILE A 6 13.43 -12.39 66.69
N TYR A 7 12.36 -11.74 66.25
CA TYR A 7 11.19 -12.42 65.70
C TYR A 7 11.49 -12.85 64.26
N SER A 8 11.79 -14.13 64.07
CA SER A 8 11.83 -14.74 62.74
C SER A 8 10.39 -14.95 62.26
N SER A 9 9.91 -14.08 61.37
CA SER A 9 8.62 -14.24 60.72
C SER A 9 8.79 -15.13 59.49
N CYS A 10 8.44 -16.41 59.61
CA CYS A 10 8.32 -17.30 58.45
C CYS A 10 7.08 -16.91 57.65
N LEU A 11 7.25 -16.10 56.59
CA LEU A 11 6.23 -15.94 55.55
C LEU A 11 6.16 -17.24 54.73
N PHE A 12 5.07 -17.99 54.87
CA PHE A 12 4.68 -19.01 53.90
C PHE A 12 4.22 -18.31 52.62
N PHE A 13 5.04 -18.33 51.57
CA PHE A 13 4.62 -17.98 50.22
C PHE A 13 3.75 -19.11 49.67
N LEU A 14 2.43 -18.90 49.65
CA LEU A 14 1.51 -19.70 48.84
C LEU A 14 1.76 -19.35 47.37
N ILE A 15 2.47 -20.22 46.66
CA ILE A 15 2.61 -20.15 45.19
C ILE A 15 1.27 -20.60 44.61
N THR A 16 0.40 -19.64 44.29
CA THR A 16 -0.77 -19.89 43.45
C THR A 16 -0.30 -20.04 42.01
N THR A 17 -0.21 -21.27 41.49
CA THR A 17 0.00 -21.51 40.07
C THR A 17 -1.28 -21.14 39.31
N SER A 18 -1.39 -19.88 38.92
CA SER A 18 -2.37 -19.46 37.91
C SER A 18 -1.97 -20.11 36.58
N ILE A 19 -2.68 -21.17 36.18
CA ILE A 19 -2.61 -21.73 34.83
C ILE A 19 -3.14 -20.62 33.92
N PRO A 20 -2.33 -20.03 33.02
CA PRO A 20 -2.87 -19.08 32.07
C PRO A 20 -3.87 -19.84 31.19
N TRP A 21 -5.13 -19.41 31.20
CA TRP A 21 -6.06 -19.80 30.15
C TRP A 21 -5.42 -19.39 28.83
N ALA A 22 -4.96 -20.36 28.06
CA ALA A 22 -4.58 -20.16 26.68
C ALA A 22 -5.87 -19.72 25.96
N GLN A 23 -6.04 -18.42 25.80
CA GLN A 23 -7.09 -17.85 24.99
C GLN A 23 -6.87 -18.42 23.58
N GLN A 24 -7.77 -19.31 23.15
CA GLN A 24 -7.72 -19.87 21.81
C GLN A 24 -7.57 -18.71 20.84
N ALA A 25 -6.52 -18.74 20.03
CA ALA A 25 -6.33 -17.75 18.99
C ALA A 25 -7.64 -17.71 18.18
N PRO A 26 -8.19 -16.51 17.91
CA PRO A 26 -9.39 -16.41 17.08
C PRO A 26 -9.15 -17.17 15.77
N PRO A 27 -10.19 -17.82 15.21
CA PRO A 27 -10.05 -18.53 13.96
C PRO A 27 -9.46 -17.59 12.90
N LEU A 28 -8.47 -18.08 12.15
CA LEU A 28 -7.78 -17.32 11.09
C LEU A 28 -8.71 -16.92 9.94
N VAL A 29 -9.91 -17.52 9.88
CA VAL A 29 -10.92 -17.30 8.85
C VAL A 29 -12.14 -16.71 9.52
N ALA A 30 -12.67 -15.63 8.93
CA ALA A 30 -13.91 -15.03 9.40
C ALA A 30 -15.02 -16.09 9.45
N PRO A 31 -15.81 -16.17 10.53
CA PRO A 31 -16.89 -17.17 10.66
C PRO A 31 -18.10 -16.84 9.77
N THR A 32 -18.09 -15.68 9.11
CA THR A 32 -19.17 -15.20 8.26
C THR A 32 -18.88 -15.51 6.80
N GLU A 33 -19.93 -15.80 6.03
CA GLU A 33 -19.82 -15.88 4.57
C GLU A 33 -19.53 -14.51 3.97
N ALA A 34 -18.92 -14.50 2.78
CA ALA A 34 -18.76 -13.27 2.01
C ALA A 34 -20.13 -12.73 1.58
N LEU A 35 -20.33 -11.42 1.72
CA LEU A 35 -21.55 -10.77 1.27
C LEU A 35 -21.59 -10.73 -0.26
N SER A 36 -22.81 -10.79 -0.83
CA SER A 36 -22.99 -10.45 -2.23
C SER A 36 -22.69 -8.96 -2.45
N PRO A 37 -22.27 -8.51 -3.65
CA PRO A 37 -22.06 -7.09 -3.90
C PRO A 37 -23.29 -6.21 -3.60
N ALA A 38 -24.50 -6.76 -3.77
CA ALA A 38 -25.74 -6.06 -3.46
C ALA A 38 -26.00 -5.95 -1.96
N ASP A 39 -25.56 -6.92 -1.16
CA ASP A 39 -25.68 -6.87 0.30
C ASP A 39 -24.60 -6.00 0.92
N GLU A 40 -23.36 -6.08 0.43
CA GLU A 40 -22.25 -5.21 0.85
C GLU A 40 -22.60 -3.73 0.64
N MET A 41 -23.20 -3.40 -0.51
CA MET A 41 -23.63 -2.02 -0.83
C MET A 41 -24.58 -1.44 0.23
N LYS A 42 -25.38 -2.27 0.93
CA LYS A 42 -26.29 -1.79 1.99
C LYS A 42 -25.54 -1.37 3.27
N GLY A 43 -24.30 -1.81 3.44
CA GLY A 43 -23.45 -1.48 4.58
C GLY A 43 -22.75 -0.13 4.46
N PHE A 44 -22.59 0.39 3.23
CA PHE A 44 -21.89 1.65 3.00
C PHE A 44 -22.66 2.85 3.56
N LYS A 45 -21.93 3.72 4.25
CA LYS A 45 -22.41 5.00 4.76
C LYS A 45 -21.65 6.10 4.06
N LEU A 46 -22.32 6.84 3.19
CA LEU A 46 -21.65 7.83 2.35
C LEU A 46 -21.96 9.26 2.84
N PRO A 47 -21.07 10.22 2.58
CA PRO A 47 -21.37 11.62 2.80
C PRO A 47 -22.52 12.06 1.89
N LYS A 48 -23.22 13.13 2.28
CA LYS A 48 -24.35 13.64 1.49
C LYS A 48 -23.89 14.02 0.08
N GLY A 49 -24.63 13.58 -0.94
CA GLY A 49 -24.33 13.89 -2.35
C GLY A 49 -23.41 12.89 -3.04
N TYR A 50 -22.92 11.87 -2.32
CA TYR A 50 -22.11 10.79 -2.88
C TYR A 50 -22.94 9.58 -3.26
N VAL A 51 -22.47 8.87 -4.28
CA VAL A 51 -22.95 7.55 -4.68
C VAL A 51 -21.76 6.61 -4.84
N VAL A 52 -21.93 5.34 -4.49
CA VAL A 52 -20.99 4.27 -4.81
C VAL A 52 -21.60 3.41 -5.91
N GLN A 53 -20.81 3.10 -6.92
CA GLN A 53 -21.21 2.23 -8.03
C GLN A 53 -20.26 1.04 -8.11
N LEU A 54 -20.83 -0.14 -8.35
CA LEU A 54 -20.05 -1.36 -8.54
C LEU A 54 -19.40 -1.35 -9.92
N VAL A 55 -18.07 -1.36 -9.98
CA VAL A 55 -17.32 -1.38 -11.25
C VAL A 55 -17.09 -2.79 -11.76
N ALA A 56 -16.64 -3.69 -10.88
CA ALA A 56 -16.41 -5.10 -11.17
C ALA A 56 -16.48 -5.93 -9.88
N SER A 57 -16.77 -7.21 -10.00
CA SER A 57 -16.80 -8.20 -8.91
C SER A 57 -16.41 -9.57 -9.44
N GLU A 58 -16.36 -10.58 -8.57
CA GLU A 58 -16.26 -11.98 -8.95
C GLU A 58 -17.41 -12.37 -9.90
N PRO A 59 -17.16 -13.26 -10.89
CA PRO A 59 -15.90 -13.95 -11.17
C PRO A 59 -14.94 -13.18 -12.09
N ASP A 60 -15.25 -11.93 -12.47
CA ASP A 60 -14.44 -11.17 -13.44
C ASP A 60 -13.08 -10.74 -12.87
N ILE A 61 -13.05 -10.47 -11.56
CA ILE A 61 -11.88 -10.11 -10.75
C ILE A 61 -11.86 -10.94 -9.46
N PHE A 62 -10.70 -11.07 -8.81
CA PHE A 62 -10.55 -11.73 -7.51
C PHE A 62 -10.14 -10.75 -6.41
N LYS A 63 -8.94 -10.87 -5.82
CA LYS A 63 -8.44 -9.95 -4.78
C LYS A 63 -7.71 -8.78 -5.45
N PRO A 64 -8.35 -7.62 -5.72
CA PRO A 64 -7.65 -6.48 -6.28
C PRO A 64 -6.58 -5.98 -5.29
N MET A 65 -5.36 -5.80 -5.76
CA MET A 65 -4.23 -5.37 -4.92
C MET A 65 -3.78 -3.93 -5.21
N ASN A 66 -3.89 -3.50 -6.47
CA ASN A 66 -3.58 -2.14 -6.89
C ASN A 66 -4.61 -1.67 -7.91
N LEU A 67 -4.74 -0.36 -8.01
CA LEU A 67 -5.53 0.33 -9.02
C LEU A 67 -4.70 1.47 -9.61
N SER A 68 -4.75 1.62 -10.93
CA SER A 68 -4.16 2.76 -11.64
C SER A 68 -5.02 3.13 -12.85
N PHE A 69 -4.85 4.35 -13.35
CA PHE A 69 -5.49 4.81 -14.58
C PHE A 69 -4.44 5.02 -15.66
N ASP A 70 -4.72 4.57 -16.88
CA ASP A 70 -3.88 4.91 -18.02
C ASP A 70 -4.30 6.23 -18.69
N TYR A 71 -3.51 6.69 -19.66
CA TYR A 71 -3.78 7.93 -20.40
C TYR A 71 -5.06 7.87 -21.27
N LYS A 72 -5.70 6.69 -21.40
CA LYS A 72 -6.96 6.50 -22.10
C LYS A 72 -8.16 6.53 -21.14
N GLY A 73 -7.92 6.75 -19.83
CA GLY A 73 -8.95 6.74 -18.80
C GLY A 73 -9.45 5.34 -18.43
N ARG A 74 -8.70 4.28 -18.79
CA ARG A 74 -9.06 2.90 -18.41
C ARG A 74 -8.51 2.58 -17.03
N ILE A 75 -9.23 1.73 -16.30
CA ILE A 75 -8.81 1.26 -14.99
C ILE A 75 -7.93 0.02 -15.18
N TRP A 76 -6.75 0.03 -14.58
CA TRP A 76 -5.84 -1.10 -14.52
C TRP A 76 -5.83 -1.61 -13.09
N ILE A 77 -6.03 -2.92 -12.92
CA ILE A 77 -5.95 -3.57 -11.62
C ILE A 77 -5.00 -4.76 -11.68
N THR A 78 -4.34 -5.02 -10.58
CA THR A 78 -3.75 -6.33 -10.29
C THR A 78 -4.74 -7.12 -9.46
N ASP A 79 -4.92 -8.39 -9.77
CA ASP A 79 -5.78 -9.28 -8.98
C ASP A 79 -5.06 -10.58 -8.63
N SER A 80 -5.32 -11.10 -7.43
CA SER A 80 -4.59 -12.25 -6.90
C SER A 80 -5.48 -13.41 -6.46
N LEU A 81 -5.05 -14.62 -6.83
CA LEU A 81 -5.46 -15.90 -6.30
C LEU A 81 -4.40 -16.47 -5.34
N GLU A 82 -3.13 -16.15 -5.52
CA GLU A 82 -2.03 -16.70 -4.71
C GLU A 82 -1.95 -16.06 -3.31
N TYR A 83 -2.19 -14.75 -3.19
CA TYR A 83 -2.04 -14.04 -1.91
C TYR A 83 -2.90 -14.67 -0.79
N PRO A 84 -2.33 -14.94 0.41
CA PRO A 84 -1.03 -14.46 0.90
C PRO A 84 0.17 -15.39 0.65
N TYR A 85 -0.02 -16.52 -0.03
CA TYR A 85 1.03 -17.53 -0.22
C TYR A 85 1.59 -17.46 -1.63
N ALA A 86 2.88 -17.10 -1.76
CA ALA A 86 3.54 -17.09 -3.06
C ALA A 86 3.41 -18.46 -3.76
N ALA A 87 3.30 -18.43 -5.09
CA ALA A 87 3.26 -19.64 -5.89
C ALA A 87 4.47 -20.54 -5.59
N LYS A 88 4.22 -21.85 -5.45
CA LYS A 88 5.27 -22.83 -5.16
C LYS A 88 6.22 -22.96 -6.35
N ASP A 89 7.48 -23.26 -6.06
CA ASP A 89 8.48 -23.54 -7.09
C ASP A 89 7.98 -24.61 -8.07
N GLY A 90 8.20 -24.37 -9.36
CA GLY A 90 7.78 -25.28 -10.44
C GLY A 90 6.28 -25.21 -10.80
N THR A 91 5.49 -24.37 -10.15
CA THR A 91 4.08 -24.14 -10.52
C THR A 91 3.92 -22.86 -11.34
N LYS A 92 2.97 -22.84 -12.30
CA LYS A 92 2.60 -21.61 -13.00
C LYS A 92 1.73 -20.77 -12.05
N PRO A 93 2.17 -19.56 -11.64
CA PRO A 93 1.34 -18.66 -10.85
C PRO A 93 0.08 -18.25 -11.62
N ARG A 94 -0.99 -17.82 -10.92
CA ARG A 94 -2.29 -17.56 -11.54
C ARG A 94 -2.77 -16.12 -11.46
N ASP A 95 -2.00 -15.23 -10.84
CA ASP A 95 -2.39 -13.83 -10.68
C ASP A 95 -2.25 -13.07 -12.01
N SER A 96 -2.96 -11.96 -12.12
CA SER A 96 -3.05 -11.24 -13.39
C SER A 96 -3.09 -9.72 -13.24
N VAL A 97 -2.88 -9.03 -14.36
CA VAL A 97 -3.20 -7.61 -14.55
C VAL A 97 -4.38 -7.54 -15.50
N LYS A 98 -5.44 -6.82 -15.10
CA LYS A 98 -6.65 -6.63 -15.90
C LYS A 98 -6.83 -5.16 -16.26
N ILE A 99 -7.41 -4.92 -17.43
CA ILE A 99 -7.81 -3.61 -17.94
C ILE A 99 -9.33 -3.59 -18.01
N LEU A 100 -9.94 -2.68 -17.26
CA LEU A 100 -11.37 -2.43 -17.23
C LEU A 100 -11.64 -1.15 -18.02
N SER A 101 -12.57 -1.22 -18.97
CA SER A 101 -12.89 -0.12 -19.87
C SER A 101 -14.37 -0.08 -20.20
N ASN A 102 -14.78 1.01 -20.88
CA ASN A 102 -16.18 1.28 -21.25
C ASN A 102 -17.10 1.22 -20.02
N ILE A 103 -16.84 2.08 -19.04
CA ILE A 103 -17.68 2.15 -17.83
C ILE A 103 -19.06 2.66 -18.22
N GLY A 104 -20.08 1.84 -17.96
CA GLY A 104 -21.48 2.13 -18.27
C GLY A 104 -22.08 3.20 -17.35
N PRO A 105 -23.30 3.68 -17.66
CA PRO A 105 -24.01 4.64 -16.81
C PRO A 105 -24.38 4.06 -15.43
N ASP A 106 -24.43 2.74 -15.30
CA ASP A 106 -24.62 2.02 -14.03
C ASP A 106 -23.31 1.83 -13.25
N GLY A 107 -22.19 2.35 -13.78
CA GLY A 107 -20.85 2.29 -13.19
C GLY A 107 -20.09 0.99 -13.47
N LYS A 108 -20.70 0.01 -14.15
CA LYS A 108 -20.07 -1.28 -14.43
C LYS A 108 -19.12 -1.20 -15.63
N ALA A 109 -17.98 -1.88 -15.53
CA ALA A 109 -17.10 -2.06 -16.68
C ALA A 109 -17.77 -2.97 -17.71
N GLN A 110 -17.95 -2.50 -18.94
CA GLN A 110 -18.53 -3.31 -20.03
C GLN A 110 -17.49 -4.22 -20.69
N LYS A 111 -16.20 -3.95 -20.49
CA LYS A 111 -15.11 -4.75 -21.04
C LYS A 111 -13.99 -4.91 -20.03
N ILE A 112 -13.65 -6.16 -19.72
CA ILE A 112 -12.57 -6.55 -18.81
C ILE A 112 -11.63 -7.47 -19.58
N GLU A 113 -10.39 -7.05 -19.74
CA GLU A 113 -9.37 -7.78 -20.53
C GLU A 113 -8.18 -8.11 -19.65
N THR A 114 -7.64 -9.33 -19.78
CA THR A 114 -6.38 -9.69 -19.13
C THR A 114 -5.21 -9.14 -19.96
N PHE A 115 -4.47 -8.19 -19.40
CA PHE A 115 -3.24 -7.65 -19.99
C PHE A 115 -2.06 -8.62 -19.84
N ALA A 116 -1.91 -9.18 -18.65
CA ALA A 116 -0.85 -10.17 -18.36
C ALA A 116 -1.36 -11.19 -17.35
N ASP A 117 -1.00 -12.46 -17.54
CA ASP A 117 -1.26 -13.55 -16.59
C ASP A 117 0.06 -14.23 -16.15
N GLY A 118 -0.05 -15.25 -15.31
CA GLY A 118 1.13 -15.99 -14.88
C GLY A 118 1.98 -15.22 -13.86
N LEU A 119 1.35 -14.33 -13.08
CA LEU A 119 2.02 -13.48 -12.11
C LEU A 119 1.94 -14.06 -10.70
N ASN A 120 2.93 -13.72 -9.88
CA ASN A 120 3.03 -14.17 -8.49
C ASN A 120 2.94 -12.94 -7.58
N ILE A 121 1.77 -12.74 -6.96
CA ILE A 121 1.42 -11.63 -6.06
C ILE A 121 1.86 -10.26 -6.62
N PRO A 122 1.17 -9.77 -7.66
CA PRO A 122 1.54 -8.53 -8.32
C PRO A 122 1.06 -7.28 -7.57
N ILE A 123 1.76 -6.92 -6.49
CA ILE A 123 1.39 -5.82 -5.57
C ILE A 123 1.90 -4.42 -5.98
N GLY A 124 2.40 -4.26 -7.21
CA GLY A 124 2.83 -2.98 -7.76
C GLY A 124 2.49 -2.87 -9.25
N LEU A 125 1.89 -1.75 -9.66
CA LEU A 125 1.37 -1.54 -11.01
C LEU A 125 1.49 -0.07 -11.42
N LEU A 126 2.03 0.18 -12.61
CA LEU A 126 2.06 1.49 -13.24
C LEU A 126 1.98 1.37 -14.77
N PRO A 127 0.81 1.59 -15.39
CA PRO A 127 0.74 1.81 -16.84
C PRO A 127 1.44 3.13 -17.18
N LEU A 128 2.46 3.07 -18.03
CA LEU A 128 3.19 4.26 -18.46
C LEU A 128 2.43 5.01 -19.56
N PRO A 129 2.51 6.34 -19.61
CA PRO A 129 2.04 7.12 -20.75
C PRO A 129 2.67 6.62 -22.05
N SER A 130 1.86 6.49 -23.10
CA SER A 130 2.33 6.11 -24.42
C SER A 130 1.73 7.00 -25.50
N LYS A 131 2.46 7.16 -26.61
CA LYS A 131 1.95 7.87 -27.78
C LYS A 131 0.97 6.96 -28.52
N LYS A 132 -0.04 7.54 -29.17
CA LYS A 132 -0.99 6.77 -30.00
C LYS A 132 -0.23 5.94 -31.04
N GLY A 133 -0.46 4.63 -31.05
CA GLY A 133 0.17 3.66 -31.96
C GLY A 133 1.56 3.17 -31.52
N ALA A 134 2.15 3.74 -30.47
CA ALA A 134 3.34 3.17 -29.83
C ALA A 134 2.94 2.08 -28.83
N PRO A 135 3.85 1.16 -28.47
CA PRO A 135 3.56 0.10 -27.52
C PRO A 135 2.99 0.64 -26.19
N GLN A 136 1.95 0.00 -25.66
CA GLN A 136 1.50 0.26 -24.29
C GLN A 136 2.46 -0.45 -23.34
N THR A 137 3.08 0.30 -22.43
CA THR A 137 4.02 -0.26 -21.46
C THR A 137 3.44 -0.17 -20.06
N ALA A 138 3.65 -1.18 -19.24
CA ALA A 138 3.37 -1.15 -17.81
C ALA A 138 4.56 -1.68 -17.02
N LEU A 139 4.83 -1.07 -15.87
CA LEU A 139 5.70 -1.64 -14.86
C LEU A 139 4.85 -2.42 -13.87
N VAL A 140 5.17 -3.70 -13.71
CA VAL A 140 4.39 -4.64 -12.90
C VAL A 140 5.33 -5.37 -11.97
N HIS A 141 5.11 -5.24 -10.66
CA HIS A 141 5.74 -6.13 -9.70
C HIS A 141 5.15 -7.53 -9.86
N SER A 142 5.98 -8.55 -9.82
CA SER A 142 5.60 -9.94 -9.64
C SER A 142 6.79 -10.60 -8.98
N ILE A 143 6.59 -11.32 -7.88
CA ILE A 143 7.68 -11.88 -7.08
C ILE A 143 8.73 -12.56 -7.99
N PRO A 144 10.04 -12.23 -7.85
CA PRO A 144 10.66 -11.27 -6.93
C PRO A 144 11.10 -9.94 -7.61
N ASN A 145 10.52 -9.56 -8.74
CA ASN A 145 11.04 -8.48 -9.59
C ASN A 145 9.94 -7.48 -9.99
N VAL A 146 10.36 -6.29 -10.38
CA VAL A 146 9.56 -5.41 -11.25
C VAL A 146 9.89 -5.77 -12.69
N TYR A 147 8.86 -6.02 -13.47
CA TYR A 147 8.95 -6.30 -14.90
C TYR A 147 8.43 -5.13 -15.70
N LYS A 148 9.10 -4.84 -16.81
CA LYS A 148 8.58 -4.01 -17.89
C LYS A 148 7.82 -4.93 -18.85
N MET A 149 6.52 -4.73 -18.96
CA MET A 149 5.65 -5.49 -19.86
C MET A 149 5.13 -4.57 -20.94
N GLN A 150 5.14 -5.02 -22.19
CA GLN A 150 4.69 -4.22 -23.32
C GLN A 150 3.68 -4.98 -24.17
N ASP A 151 2.66 -4.25 -24.62
CA ASP A 151 1.77 -4.61 -25.73
C ASP A 151 2.27 -3.84 -26.95
N THR A 152 2.91 -4.54 -27.90
CA THR A 152 3.51 -3.92 -29.11
C THR A 152 2.59 -3.93 -30.32
N ASN A 153 1.52 -4.73 -30.28
CA ASN A 153 0.57 -4.88 -31.39
C ASN A 153 -0.78 -4.15 -31.16
N ASN A 154 -0.95 -3.52 -30.00
CA ASN A 154 -2.13 -2.80 -29.53
C ASN A 154 -3.39 -3.67 -29.36
N ASP A 155 -3.23 -4.94 -28.96
CA ASP A 155 -4.35 -5.87 -28.68
C ASP A 155 -4.76 -5.92 -27.20
N ASN A 156 -4.20 -5.03 -26.38
CA ASN A 156 -4.36 -4.95 -24.92
C ASN A 156 -3.78 -6.14 -24.15
N LYS A 157 -2.85 -6.90 -24.75
CA LYS A 157 -2.12 -7.98 -24.09
C LYS A 157 -0.62 -7.75 -24.17
N ALA A 158 0.07 -7.96 -23.06
CA ALA A 158 1.51 -7.93 -23.04
C ALA A 158 2.08 -9.08 -23.87
N ASP A 159 2.90 -8.75 -24.87
CA ASP A 159 3.67 -9.70 -25.67
C ASP A 159 5.15 -9.78 -25.21
N THR A 160 5.60 -8.83 -24.37
CA THR A 160 6.91 -8.89 -23.71
C THR A 160 6.81 -8.83 -22.18
N LYS A 161 7.80 -9.43 -21.52
CA LYS A 161 8.00 -9.38 -20.07
C LYS A 161 9.50 -9.39 -19.77
N GLU A 162 10.07 -8.22 -19.55
CA GLU A 162 11.51 -8.02 -19.32
C GLU A 162 11.76 -7.65 -17.85
N PRO A 163 12.73 -8.27 -17.16
CA PRO A 163 13.15 -7.79 -15.84
C PRO A 163 13.61 -6.33 -15.90
N PHE A 164 13.06 -5.50 -15.03
CA PHE A 164 13.33 -4.05 -15.00
C PHE A 164 14.07 -3.63 -13.73
N LEU A 165 13.58 -4.07 -12.56
CA LEU A 165 14.30 -4.02 -11.29
C LEU A 165 14.25 -5.41 -10.66
N THR A 166 15.39 -5.91 -10.19
CA THR A 166 15.50 -7.29 -9.67
C THR A 166 16.02 -7.33 -8.25
N GLY A 167 15.72 -8.39 -7.49
CA GLY A 167 16.33 -8.62 -6.18
C GLY A 167 15.49 -8.13 -4.99
N PHE A 168 14.17 -8.07 -5.15
CA PHE A 168 13.27 -7.81 -4.02
C PHE A 168 13.09 -9.07 -3.17
N GLY A 169 13.14 -8.89 -1.86
CA GLY A 169 12.75 -9.90 -0.89
C GLY A 169 11.23 -10.00 -0.79
N PHE A 170 10.75 -11.20 -0.53
CA PHE A 170 9.32 -11.53 -0.44
C PHE A 170 9.03 -12.51 0.71
N ARG A 171 9.91 -12.55 1.73
CA ARG A 171 9.71 -13.35 2.94
C ARG A 171 8.37 -13.03 3.58
N ASP A 172 8.04 -11.74 3.61
CA ASP A 172 6.74 -11.23 4.00
C ASP A 172 6.02 -10.69 2.77
N THR A 173 4.96 -11.39 2.34
CA THR A 173 4.17 -11.00 1.17
C THR A 173 3.26 -9.80 1.45
N HIS A 174 3.14 -9.34 2.70
CA HIS A 174 2.37 -8.16 3.08
C HIS A 174 3.11 -6.84 2.85
N GLY A 175 4.44 -6.82 2.85
CA GLY A 175 5.21 -5.59 2.66
C GLY A 175 6.30 -5.73 1.60
N MET A 176 5.87 -6.10 0.41
CA MET A 176 6.70 -6.03 -0.79
C MET A 176 6.62 -4.63 -1.42
N THR A 177 7.32 -4.44 -2.55
CA THR A 177 7.30 -3.16 -3.24
C THR A 177 5.97 -2.86 -3.92
N ASN A 178 5.43 -1.65 -3.68
CA ASN A 178 4.13 -1.23 -4.17
C ASN A 178 4.11 0.27 -4.50
N SER A 179 2.91 0.80 -4.80
CA SER A 179 2.64 2.24 -4.97
C SER A 179 3.55 2.94 -5.99
N PHE A 180 3.64 2.38 -7.19
CA PHE A 180 4.43 2.96 -8.28
C PHE A 180 3.74 4.22 -8.82
N GLN A 181 4.40 5.35 -8.70
CA GLN A 181 3.85 6.64 -9.10
C GLN A 181 4.84 7.43 -9.97
N LEU A 182 4.49 7.63 -11.24
CA LEU A 182 5.20 8.58 -12.10
C LEU A 182 4.71 9.99 -11.81
N HIS A 183 5.61 10.88 -11.40
CA HIS A 183 5.26 12.26 -11.06
C HIS A 183 5.94 13.30 -11.95
N TRP A 184 5.53 14.55 -11.76
CA TRP A 184 5.95 15.72 -12.54
C TRP A 184 7.46 16.02 -12.44
N ASP A 185 8.13 15.52 -11.40
CA ASP A 185 9.59 15.58 -11.28
C ASP A 185 10.32 14.66 -12.28
N GLY A 186 9.57 13.85 -13.04
CA GLY A 186 10.08 12.91 -14.04
C GLY A 186 10.60 11.60 -13.45
N TRP A 187 10.33 11.34 -12.17
CA TRP A 187 10.73 10.12 -11.48
C TRP A 187 9.51 9.24 -11.20
N ILE A 188 9.77 7.93 -11.15
CA ILE A 188 8.86 6.96 -10.59
C ILE A 188 9.26 6.77 -9.13
N HIS A 189 8.32 7.06 -8.23
CA HIS A 189 8.44 6.82 -6.79
C HIS A 189 7.72 5.54 -6.43
N ALA A 190 8.21 4.84 -5.42
CA ALA A 190 7.70 3.55 -4.97
C ALA A 190 7.98 3.34 -3.49
N THR A 191 7.23 2.43 -2.88
CA THR A 191 7.42 2.01 -1.49
C THR A 191 8.06 0.63 -1.42
N HIS A 192 8.69 0.33 -0.29
CA HIS A 192 9.26 -0.97 0.07
C HIS A 192 8.87 -1.27 1.52
N GLY A 193 8.05 -2.31 1.70
CA GLY A 193 7.37 -2.62 2.95
C GLY A 193 8.12 -3.54 3.92
N PHE A 194 7.41 -4.00 4.95
CA PHE A 194 7.86 -4.89 6.02
C PHE A 194 7.61 -6.38 5.69
N SER A 195 8.32 -7.38 6.22
CA SER A 195 9.67 -7.42 6.79
C SER A 195 10.64 -8.05 5.77
N ASN A 196 11.00 -7.29 4.73
CA ASN A 196 11.85 -7.78 3.63
C ASN A 196 13.24 -7.13 3.63
N ASP A 197 14.25 -7.94 3.33
CA ASP A 197 15.60 -7.51 2.94
C ASP A 197 15.72 -7.58 1.42
N SER A 198 16.27 -6.57 0.80
CA SER A 198 16.34 -6.47 -0.66
C SER A 198 17.65 -5.83 -1.10
N GLU A 199 18.30 -6.43 -2.08
CA GLU A 199 19.44 -5.87 -2.79
C GLU A 199 19.00 -5.65 -4.23
N VAL A 200 18.33 -4.51 -4.44
CA VAL A 200 17.65 -4.20 -5.69
C VAL A 200 18.66 -3.73 -6.72
N LYS A 201 18.67 -4.38 -7.89
CA LYS A 201 19.50 -4.03 -9.03
C LYS A 201 18.65 -3.42 -10.14
N SER A 202 19.11 -2.29 -10.68
CA SER A 202 18.54 -1.63 -11.85
C SER A 202 19.15 -2.13 -13.17
N SER A 203 18.54 -1.75 -14.29
CA SER A 203 19.02 -2.06 -15.64
C SER A 203 20.44 -1.52 -15.91
N GLU A 204 20.81 -0.38 -15.32
CA GLU A 204 22.17 0.19 -15.39
C GLU A 204 23.17 -0.46 -14.43
N GLY A 205 22.74 -1.47 -13.66
CA GLY A 205 23.58 -2.20 -12.72
C GLY A 205 23.77 -1.53 -11.36
N LYS A 206 23.14 -0.37 -11.11
CA LYS A 206 23.15 0.27 -9.79
C LYS A 206 22.41 -0.60 -8.78
N LEU A 207 23.02 -0.76 -7.60
CA LEU A 207 22.50 -1.53 -6.47
C LEU A 207 21.95 -0.59 -5.40
N LEU A 208 20.79 -0.94 -4.83
CA LEU A 208 20.18 -0.29 -3.69
C LEU A 208 19.78 -1.33 -2.65
N LYS A 209 20.36 -1.23 -1.47
CA LYS A 209 20.00 -2.07 -0.32
C LYS A 209 18.87 -1.43 0.45
N MET A 210 17.80 -2.18 0.66
CA MET A 210 16.64 -1.76 1.44
C MET A 210 16.27 -2.87 2.41
N ASN A 211 16.12 -2.50 3.66
CA ASN A 211 15.49 -3.34 4.67
C ASN A 211 14.27 -2.57 5.16
N SER A 212 13.09 -3.18 5.09
CA SER A 212 11.81 -2.74 5.66
C SER A 212 11.53 -1.24 5.79
N GLY A 213 10.52 -0.73 5.10
CA GLY A 213 10.01 0.61 5.37
C GLY A 213 10.82 1.73 4.72
N ASN A 214 11.07 1.57 3.43
CA ASN A 214 11.76 2.55 2.61
C ASN A 214 10.81 3.10 1.55
N THR A 215 11.11 4.30 1.08
CA THR A 215 10.66 4.77 -0.22
C THR A 215 11.88 4.97 -1.11
N TYR A 216 11.70 4.77 -2.40
CA TYR A 216 12.77 4.88 -3.36
C TYR A 216 12.23 5.41 -4.69
N ARG A 217 13.14 5.86 -5.55
CA ARG A 217 12.78 6.36 -6.87
C ARG A 217 13.78 5.95 -7.93
N TYR A 218 13.31 5.91 -9.17
CA TYR A 218 14.07 5.59 -10.37
C TYR A 218 13.47 6.30 -11.58
N ARG A 219 14.21 6.43 -12.67
CA ARG A 219 13.70 7.02 -13.91
C ARG A 219 12.87 6.00 -14.70
N PRO A 220 11.93 6.45 -15.56
CA PRO A 220 11.14 5.54 -16.41
C PRO A 220 11.96 4.62 -17.33
N ASP A 221 13.21 4.98 -17.63
CA ASP A 221 14.15 4.16 -18.41
C ASP A 221 14.93 3.13 -17.55
N GLY A 222 14.71 3.12 -16.24
CA GLY A 222 15.34 2.21 -15.28
C GLY A 222 16.63 2.73 -14.66
N THR A 223 17.09 3.92 -15.04
CA THR A 223 18.31 4.52 -14.50
C THR A 223 18.05 5.29 -13.20
N GLY A 224 19.13 5.63 -12.48
CA GLY A 224 19.07 6.56 -11.35
C GLY A 224 18.51 5.99 -10.06
N LEU A 225 18.32 4.66 -9.95
CA LEU A 225 17.76 3.98 -8.77
C LEU A 225 18.36 4.50 -7.47
N GLN A 226 17.57 5.07 -6.57
CA GLN A 226 18.06 5.68 -5.33
C GLN A 226 17.01 5.66 -4.21
N SER A 227 17.49 5.61 -2.97
CA SER A 227 16.63 5.83 -1.80
C SER A 227 16.04 7.24 -1.84
N TYR A 228 14.80 7.36 -1.37
CA TYR A 228 14.12 8.63 -1.20
C TYR A 228 13.91 8.93 0.29
N THR A 229 13.28 8.03 1.05
CA THR A 229 13.18 8.08 2.52
C THR A 229 13.41 6.70 3.13
N ARG A 230 13.65 6.66 4.44
CA ARG A 230 13.83 5.41 5.21
C ARG A 230 13.16 5.50 6.58
N GLY A 231 13.12 4.37 7.29
CA GLY A 231 12.72 4.32 8.70
C GLY A 231 11.22 4.16 8.96
N GLN A 232 10.38 4.19 7.93
CA GLN A 232 8.98 3.73 8.07
C GLN A 232 8.95 2.23 8.44
N VAL A 233 7.77 1.67 8.67
CA VAL A 233 7.62 0.23 8.91
C VAL A 233 7.21 -0.48 7.62
N ASN A 234 5.98 -0.25 7.18
CA ASN A 234 5.36 -0.85 6.01
C ASN A 234 4.56 0.20 5.20
N PRO A 235 5.26 1.12 4.49
CA PRO A 235 4.61 2.13 3.66
C PRO A 235 3.79 1.46 2.57
N PHE A 236 2.48 1.71 2.64
CA PHE A 236 1.47 1.06 1.82
C PHE A 236 0.50 2.13 1.29
N GLY A 237 0.73 2.55 0.06
CA GLY A 237 0.10 3.72 -0.54
C GLY A 237 1.04 4.93 -0.59
N MET A 238 0.96 5.67 -1.69
CA MET A 238 1.64 6.95 -1.89
C MET A 238 0.73 7.89 -2.68
N THR A 239 0.69 9.15 -2.27
CA THR A 239 -0.03 10.22 -2.98
C THR A 239 0.78 11.51 -2.97
N VAL A 240 0.36 12.49 -3.77
CA VAL A 240 0.95 13.82 -3.84
C VAL A 240 -0.15 14.88 -3.66
N ASP A 241 0.13 15.94 -2.90
CA ASP A 241 -0.76 17.11 -2.77
C ASP A 241 -0.63 18.07 -3.97
N SER A 242 -1.49 19.10 -4.04
CA SER A 242 -1.45 20.09 -5.12
C SER A 242 -0.15 20.90 -5.19
N TRP A 243 0.64 20.91 -4.11
CA TRP A 243 1.93 21.61 -4.03
C TRP A 243 3.12 20.69 -4.35
N GLY A 244 2.85 19.43 -4.73
CA GLY A 244 3.89 18.48 -5.11
C GLY A 244 4.58 17.80 -3.94
N ASN A 245 4.04 17.89 -2.71
CA ASN A 245 4.55 17.16 -1.57
C ASN A 245 4.07 15.72 -1.60
N PHE A 246 4.98 14.80 -1.34
CA PHE A 246 4.70 13.37 -1.31
C PHE A 246 4.21 12.95 0.06
N TYR A 247 3.26 12.02 0.08
CA TYR A 247 2.72 11.43 1.30
C TYR A 247 2.62 9.92 1.19
N THR A 248 2.85 9.22 2.28
CA THR A 248 2.58 7.78 2.40
C THR A 248 1.71 7.49 3.60
N ALA A 249 0.91 6.44 3.50
CA ALA A 249 0.34 5.78 4.67
C ALA A 249 1.29 4.66 5.08
N ASP A 250 1.60 4.55 6.37
CA ASP A 250 2.52 3.56 6.90
C ASP A 250 1.81 2.60 7.85
N CYS A 251 1.60 1.38 7.39
CA CYS A 251 1.00 0.34 8.21
C CYS A 251 1.94 0.05 9.40
N HIS A 252 1.36 -0.09 10.60
CA HIS A 252 2.06 -0.23 11.87
C HIS A 252 2.82 1.00 12.39
N SER A 253 2.67 2.19 11.78
CA SER A 253 3.16 3.41 12.41
C SER A 253 2.18 4.59 12.33
N SER A 254 2.05 5.27 11.18
CA SER A 254 1.30 6.53 11.05
C SER A 254 0.43 6.55 9.79
N PRO A 255 -0.80 7.07 9.86
CA PRO A 255 -1.69 7.15 8.71
C PRO A 255 -1.19 8.09 7.60
N ILE A 256 -0.42 9.12 7.94
CA ILE A 256 0.19 10.03 6.96
C ILE A 256 1.62 10.39 7.39
N TYR A 257 2.56 10.22 6.47
CA TYR A 257 3.86 10.89 6.52
C TYR A 257 4.00 11.78 5.31
N GLN A 258 4.27 13.08 5.51
CA GLN A 258 4.83 13.87 4.44
C GLN A 258 6.29 13.47 4.24
N LEU A 259 6.62 13.01 3.04
CA LEU A 259 7.96 12.58 2.68
C LEU A 259 8.86 13.78 2.36
N LEU A 260 9.99 13.85 3.06
CA LEU A 260 11.08 14.78 2.78
C LEU A 260 12.27 13.98 2.28
N GLN A 261 12.85 14.38 1.14
CA GLN A 261 13.97 13.65 0.55
C GLN A 261 15.13 13.51 1.54
N GLY A 262 15.61 12.28 1.73
CA GLY A 262 16.69 11.94 2.64
C GLY A 262 16.27 11.73 4.09
N ALA A 263 15.00 11.98 4.42
CA ALA A 263 14.51 11.88 5.79
C ALA A 263 14.37 10.44 6.28
N THR A 264 14.51 10.31 7.60
CA THR A 264 14.32 9.09 8.39
C THR A 264 13.12 9.28 9.31
N TYR A 265 12.16 8.36 9.22
CA TYR A 265 10.94 8.36 10.03
C TYR A 265 11.02 7.36 11.19
N PRO A 266 10.16 7.49 12.21
CA PRO A 266 10.12 6.55 13.33
C PRO A 266 9.70 5.12 12.93
N SER A 267 10.35 4.14 13.55
CA SER A 267 10.01 2.70 13.46
C SER A 267 9.99 2.10 14.85
N PHE A 268 9.09 1.15 15.14
CA PHE A 268 9.20 0.36 16.37
C PHE A 268 10.40 -0.59 16.37
N SER A 269 10.95 -0.91 15.19
CA SER A 269 12.03 -1.88 15.02
C SER A 269 13.40 -1.26 14.76
N LYS A 270 13.48 0.07 14.60
CA LYS A 270 14.72 0.76 14.21
C LYS A 270 14.91 2.05 15.01
N PRO A 271 16.06 2.22 15.67
CA PRO A 271 16.39 3.50 16.29
C PRO A 271 16.54 4.57 15.20
N HIS A 272 16.25 5.84 15.53
CA HIS A 272 16.59 6.94 14.64
C HIS A 272 18.11 6.95 14.37
N ASP A 273 18.53 7.41 13.21
CA ASP A 273 19.93 7.53 12.82
C ASP A 273 20.60 8.82 13.31
N GLY A 274 19.88 9.66 14.05
CA GLY A 274 20.36 10.95 14.55
C GLY A 274 20.57 12.02 13.47
N LEU A 275 20.25 11.72 12.21
CA LEU A 275 20.48 12.60 11.05
C LEU A 275 19.28 12.55 10.09
N GLY A 276 18.70 13.70 9.75
CA GLY A 276 17.58 13.75 8.78
C GLY A 276 16.23 13.33 9.37
N PHE A 277 15.97 13.63 10.64
CA PHE A 277 14.67 13.38 11.27
C PHE A 277 13.51 14.00 10.46
N GLY A 278 12.58 13.15 10.01
CA GLY A 278 11.29 13.59 9.50
C GLY A 278 10.38 14.00 10.67
N PRO A 279 9.76 15.19 10.63
CA PRO A 279 8.90 15.63 11.72
C PRO A 279 7.69 14.71 11.89
N ASP A 280 7.27 14.51 13.14
CA ASP A 280 6.00 13.85 13.42
C ASP A 280 4.85 14.80 13.09
N MET A 281 4.06 14.42 12.09
CA MET A 281 3.03 15.27 11.51
C MET A 281 1.62 14.89 11.99
N ILE A 282 1.49 13.86 12.83
CA ILE A 282 0.20 13.28 13.23
C ILE A 282 0.22 12.86 14.70
N LYS A 283 -0.95 12.88 15.35
CA LYS A 283 -1.12 12.42 16.73
C LYS A 283 -2.29 11.44 16.93
N HIS A 284 -2.85 10.89 15.85
CA HIS A 284 -3.94 9.92 15.85
C HIS A 284 -3.60 8.69 14.99
N SER A 285 -4.41 7.64 15.08
CA SER A 285 -4.19 6.37 14.35
C SER A 285 -5.43 5.85 13.61
N HIS A 286 -6.55 6.58 13.60
CA HIS A 286 -7.83 6.08 13.09
C HIS A 286 -8.27 4.75 13.74
N GLY A 287 -7.91 4.56 15.01
CA GLY A 287 -8.26 3.38 15.80
C GLY A 287 -7.63 2.07 15.33
N SER A 288 -6.64 2.10 14.43
CA SER A 288 -6.01 0.93 13.84
C SER A 288 -4.55 1.20 13.49
N THR A 289 -3.81 0.16 13.14
CA THR A 289 -2.52 0.32 12.45
C THR A 289 -2.49 -0.35 11.08
N GLY A 290 -3.55 -1.06 10.69
CA GLY A 290 -3.70 -1.70 9.40
C GLY A 290 -4.35 -0.77 8.38
N ILE A 291 -3.49 -0.08 7.61
CA ILE A 291 -3.88 0.88 6.58
C ILE A 291 -3.43 0.35 5.22
N CYS A 292 -4.25 0.52 4.18
CA CYS A 292 -4.05 -0.09 2.86
C CYS A 292 -3.89 0.89 1.70
N GLY A 293 -3.83 2.18 1.97
CA GLY A 293 -3.61 3.18 0.93
C GLY A 293 -3.94 4.60 1.40
N ILE A 294 -3.45 5.58 0.64
CA ILE A 294 -3.74 6.99 0.82
C ILE A 294 -3.92 7.65 -0.55
N THR A 295 -4.87 8.58 -0.67
CA THR A 295 -4.97 9.45 -1.84
C THR A 295 -5.42 10.84 -1.44
N ALA A 296 -4.86 11.86 -2.09
CA ALA A 296 -5.25 13.25 -1.92
C ALA A 296 -6.41 13.58 -2.85
N LEU A 297 -7.43 14.25 -2.32
CA LEU A 297 -8.62 14.69 -3.05
C LEU A 297 -8.36 16.07 -3.65
N ASN A 298 -7.76 16.10 -4.84
CA ASN A 298 -7.36 17.32 -5.55
C ASN A 298 -7.98 17.41 -6.96
N SER A 299 -9.28 17.10 -7.08
CA SER A 299 -9.99 17.11 -8.35
C SER A 299 -11.28 17.89 -8.21
N ASP A 300 -11.58 18.75 -9.18
CA ASP A 300 -12.84 19.51 -9.29
C ASP A 300 -14.11 18.64 -9.29
N SER A 301 -13.97 17.31 -9.35
CA SER A 301 -15.07 16.35 -9.16
C SER A 301 -15.53 16.24 -7.71
N PHE A 302 -14.72 16.67 -6.73
CA PHE A 302 -15.07 16.71 -5.32
C PHE A 302 -15.54 18.12 -4.91
N PRO A 303 -16.52 18.26 -3.99
CA PRO A 303 -16.92 19.54 -3.43
C PRO A 303 -15.74 20.26 -2.74
N GLU A 304 -15.85 21.58 -2.62
CA GLU A 304 -14.82 22.45 -2.04
C GLU A 304 -14.36 21.99 -0.64
N GLU A 305 -15.28 21.48 0.18
CA GLU A 305 -15.00 20.98 1.52
C GLU A 305 -14.11 19.72 1.59
N HIS A 306 -13.87 19.06 0.45
CA HIS A 306 -12.99 17.90 0.36
C HIS A 306 -11.73 18.17 -0.47
N GLN A 307 -11.61 19.34 -1.07
CA GLN A 307 -10.37 19.73 -1.75
C GLN A 307 -9.22 19.80 -0.75
N GLU A 308 -8.02 19.38 -1.16
CA GLU A 308 -6.80 19.41 -0.34
C GLU A 308 -6.90 18.58 0.95
N THR A 309 -7.78 17.58 0.95
CA THR A 309 -7.89 16.56 2.02
C THR A 309 -7.35 15.22 1.54
N MET A 310 -7.14 14.29 2.45
CA MET A 310 -6.65 12.95 2.15
C MET A 310 -7.64 11.91 2.67
N ILE A 311 -7.87 10.87 1.88
CA ILE A 311 -8.63 9.71 2.31
C ILE A 311 -7.72 8.49 2.40
N ILE A 312 -8.02 7.63 3.37
CA ILE A 312 -7.14 6.55 3.80
C ILE A 312 -7.96 5.28 3.94
N GLY A 313 -7.54 4.20 3.28
CA GLY A 313 -8.22 2.91 3.40
C GLY A 313 -7.82 2.18 4.68
N ASN A 314 -8.79 1.79 5.51
CA ASN A 314 -8.56 1.09 6.76
C ASN A 314 -9.27 -0.26 6.78
N VAL A 315 -8.49 -1.31 6.52
CA VAL A 315 -9.00 -2.69 6.38
C VAL A 315 -9.42 -3.31 7.71
N VAL A 316 -8.95 -2.76 8.84
CA VAL A 316 -9.26 -3.30 10.17
C VAL A 316 -10.61 -2.78 10.65
N THR A 317 -10.89 -1.50 10.43
CA THR A 317 -12.16 -0.88 10.84
C THR A 317 -13.21 -0.91 9.72
N SER A 318 -12.82 -1.33 8.51
CA SER A 318 -13.66 -1.34 7.30
C SER A 318 -14.20 0.06 6.97
N ARG A 319 -13.29 1.04 6.96
CA ARG A 319 -13.60 2.46 6.74
C ARG A 319 -12.69 3.10 5.71
N ILE A 320 -13.18 4.17 5.13
CA ILE A 320 -12.34 5.17 4.47
C ILE A 320 -12.22 6.34 5.44
N ASN A 321 -11.07 6.45 6.10
CA ASN A 321 -10.79 7.55 7.01
C ASN A 321 -10.51 8.83 6.22
N HIS A 322 -10.66 9.99 6.88
CA HIS A 322 -10.54 11.31 6.27
C HIS A 322 -9.66 12.22 7.11
N ASP A 323 -8.74 12.91 6.45
CA ASP A 323 -7.79 13.83 7.08
C ASP A 323 -7.66 15.11 6.28
N ARG A 324 -7.42 16.22 6.99
CA ARG A 324 -6.92 17.46 6.39
C ARG A 324 -5.50 17.72 6.84
N VAL A 325 -4.63 18.15 5.92
CA VAL A 325 -3.27 18.56 6.27
C VAL A 325 -3.23 20.08 6.46
N ASP A 326 -3.32 20.51 7.71
CA ASP A 326 -3.18 21.92 8.08
C ASP A 326 -1.72 22.35 8.07
N ARG A 327 -1.44 23.61 7.74
CA ARG A 327 -0.07 24.12 7.70
C ARG A 327 0.12 25.37 8.53
N LYS A 328 1.18 25.34 9.34
CA LYS A 328 1.69 26.49 10.09
C LYS A 328 3.07 26.85 9.54
N GLY A 329 3.11 27.76 8.57
CA GLY A 329 4.31 28.01 7.78
C GLY A 329 4.69 26.78 6.95
N ALA A 330 5.95 26.33 7.05
CA ALA A 330 6.43 25.12 6.38
C ALA A 330 6.16 23.82 7.14
N THR A 331 5.45 23.87 8.27
CA THR A 331 5.14 22.69 9.10
C THR A 331 3.70 22.22 8.87
N PRO A 332 3.51 21.09 8.17
CA PRO A 332 2.23 20.40 8.11
C PRO A 332 1.82 19.73 9.43
N SER A 333 0.53 19.49 9.60
CA SER A 333 -0.05 18.69 10.68
C SER A 333 -1.34 18.08 10.14
N ALA A 334 -1.47 16.75 10.19
CA ALA A 334 -2.74 16.12 9.84
C ALA A 334 -3.74 16.29 10.99
N VAL A 335 -4.98 16.53 10.60
CA VAL A 335 -6.14 16.68 11.47
C VAL A 335 -7.17 15.65 11.01
N GLU A 336 -7.51 14.74 11.91
CA GLU A 336 -8.56 13.74 11.71
C GLU A 336 -9.92 14.44 11.53
N LEU A 337 -10.60 14.09 10.45
CA LEU A 337 -11.97 14.50 10.15
C LEU A 337 -12.91 13.30 10.36
N PRO A 338 -14.25 13.52 10.38
CA PRO A 338 -15.19 12.41 10.34
C PRO A 338 -14.90 11.49 9.14
N ASP A 339 -14.96 10.17 9.36
CA ASP A 339 -14.71 9.19 8.30
C ASP A 339 -15.51 9.50 7.04
N PHE A 340 -14.86 9.33 5.90
CA PHE A 340 -15.47 9.54 4.60
C PHE A 340 -16.50 8.43 4.30
N MET A 341 -16.20 7.18 4.65
CA MET A 341 -17.11 6.03 4.48
C MET A 341 -16.97 4.99 5.59
#